data_AF-A0A845MUS9-F1
#
_entry.id   AF-A0A845MUS9-F1
#
_cell.length_a   1.000
_cell.length_b   1.000
_cell.length_c   1.000
_cell.angle_alpha   90.00
_cell.angle_beta   90.00
_cell.angle_gamma   90.00
#
_symmetry.space_group_name_H-M   'P 1'
#
loop_
_entity.id
_entity.type
_entity.pdbx_description
1 polymer ?
#
loop_
_entity_poly.entity_id
_entity_poly.type
_entity_poly.pdbx_seq_one_letter_code
_entity_poly.pdbx_strand_id
1 'polypeptide(L)'
;MKPAYHFRDIRVAETPPPSRRALLHRQLGQALAGLNEQVLRLDAPEDVLEELVGRVETLRAELAGYGQRDYGSALTRLLGGQGSVDDVTDLVDFEILSGKASPLSPPLELWLDGDRVRGKAHFGLAYQGPPGRVHGGVLALALDMLMAKSQDFVEQIGMTGTLNIRYLAGTPIQHDVDFEAKLVRLERRKLVCEGAVWVNGVQTVAAEGVWISAHGDYRLKTEYQNLENAIRTREAVQDERTDV
;
A
#
# COMPACT_ATOMS: atom_id res chain seq x y z
N MET A 1 3.28 6.43 30.56
CA MET A 1 2.88 5.05 30.17
C MET A 1 3.27 4.90 28.70
N LYS A 2 3.98 3.84 28.29
CA LYS A 2 4.23 3.62 26.86
C LYS A 2 2.88 3.32 26.19
N PRO A 3 2.55 3.92 25.03
CA PRO A 3 1.32 3.59 24.32
C PRO A 3 1.34 2.10 23.95
N ALA A 4 0.23 1.42 24.26
CA ALA A 4 -0.02 0.05 23.83
C ALA A 4 -0.94 0.10 22.61
N TYR A 5 -0.57 -0.60 21.54
CA TYR A 5 -1.30 -0.59 20.28
C TYR A 5 -2.10 -1.89 20.12
N HIS A 6 -3.34 -1.74 19.64
CA HIS A 6 -4.12 -2.85 19.13
C HIS A 6 -4.09 -2.87 17.59
N PHE A 7 -4.09 -4.05 16.97
CA PHE A 7 -4.01 -4.20 15.51
C PHE A 7 -5.06 -3.36 14.75
N ARG A 8 -6.29 -3.31 15.28
CA ARG A 8 -7.41 -2.55 14.68
C ARG A 8 -7.25 -1.03 14.75
N ASP A 9 -6.37 -0.53 15.60
CA ASP A 9 -6.09 0.90 15.74
C ASP A 9 -4.98 1.35 14.78
N ILE A 10 -4.29 0.40 14.13
CA ILE A 10 -3.30 0.68 13.10
C ILE A 10 -4.03 1.01 11.81
N ARG A 11 -3.99 2.28 11.46
CA ARG A 11 -4.50 2.79 10.18
C ARG A 11 -3.57 2.39 9.04
N VAL A 12 -4.14 2.02 7.89
CA VAL A 12 -3.34 1.62 6.72
C VAL A 12 -2.41 2.76 6.31
N ALA A 13 -1.15 2.48 5.96
CA ALA A 13 -0.14 3.48 5.59
C ALA A 13 0.16 4.59 6.64
N GLU A 14 -0.37 4.47 7.86
CA GLU A 14 -0.09 5.38 8.98
C GLU A 14 0.67 4.62 10.07
N THR A 15 1.78 5.19 10.51
CA THR A 15 2.62 4.57 11.54
C THR A 15 2.80 5.54 12.70
N PRO A 16 2.88 5.07 13.96
CA PRO A 16 3.33 5.93 15.06
C PRO A 16 4.72 6.50 14.76
N PRO A 17 5.15 7.56 15.49
CA PRO A 17 6.50 8.10 15.36
C PRO A 17 7.55 6.98 15.43
N PRO A 18 8.38 6.78 14.38
CA PRO A 18 9.25 5.63 14.29
C PRO A 18 10.34 5.70 15.37
N SER A 19 10.71 4.55 15.91
CA SER A 19 11.90 4.43 16.75
C SER A 19 13.17 4.70 15.94
N ARG A 20 14.30 4.93 16.63
CA ARG A 20 15.61 5.02 15.97
C ARG A 20 15.91 3.75 15.14
N ARG A 21 15.49 2.59 15.64
CA ARG A 21 15.63 1.32 14.92
C ARG A 21 14.82 1.31 13.63
N ALA A 22 13.54 1.68 13.68
CA ALA A 22 12.70 1.75 12.49
C ALA A 22 13.27 2.73 11.45
N LEU A 23 13.77 3.89 11.88
CA LEU A 23 14.44 4.86 10.98
C LEU A 23 15.67 4.26 10.28
N LEU A 24 16.49 3.48 10.99
CA LEU A 24 17.66 2.83 10.39
C LEU A 24 17.23 1.74 9.37
N HIS A 25 16.18 0.98 9.66
CA HIS A 25 15.62 0.03 8.69
C HIS A 25 15.08 0.73 7.43
N ARG A 26 14.38 1.85 7.58
CA ARG A 26 13.91 2.67 6.45
C ARG A 26 15.07 3.19 5.60
N GLN A 27 16.14 3.69 6.23
CA GLN A 27 17.35 4.14 5.53
C GLN A 27 18.02 3.01 4.76
N LEU A 28 18.16 1.82 5.37
CA LEU A 28 18.72 0.64 4.70
C LEU A 28 17.84 0.20 3.52
N GLY A 29 16.52 0.12 3.72
CA GLY A 29 15.57 -0.22 2.66
C GLY A 29 15.62 0.75 1.48
N GLN A 30 15.71 2.06 1.76
CA GLN A 30 15.85 3.09 0.72
C GLN A 30 17.16 2.97 -0.06
N ALA A 31 18.28 2.65 0.62
CA ALA A 31 19.55 2.41 -0.06
C ALA A 31 19.47 1.19 -0.99
N LEU A 32 18.84 0.10 -0.53
CA LEU A 32 18.61 -1.11 -1.33
C LEU A 32 17.67 -0.85 -2.52
N ALA A 33 16.61 -0.06 -2.34
CA ALA A 33 15.73 0.36 -3.43
C ALA A 33 16.50 1.20 -4.47
N GLY A 34 17.38 2.10 -4.02
CA GLY A 34 18.26 2.88 -4.90
C GLY A 34 19.21 1.99 -5.72
N LEU A 35 19.78 0.94 -5.12
CA LEU A 35 20.56 -0.05 -5.84
C LEU A 35 19.72 -0.77 -6.89
N ASN A 36 18.50 -1.19 -6.54
CA ASN A 36 17.59 -1.86 -7.47
C ASN A 36 17.31 -1.01 -8.71
N GLU A 37 17.09 0.30 -8.56
CA GLU A 37 16.92 1.21 -9.71
C GLU A 37 18.19 1.35 -10.55
N GLN A 38 19.38 1.37 -9.93
CA GLN A 38 20.66 1.58 -10.62
C GLN A 38 21.18 0.35 -11.36
N VAL A 39 20.96 -0.85 -10.84
CA VAL A 39 21.44 -2.09 -11.48
C VAL A 39 20.63 -2.46 -12.72
N LEU A 40 19.42 -1.91 -12.86
CA LEU A 40 18.56 -2.19 -14.01
C LEU A 40 19.19 -1.64 -15.29
N ARG A 41 19.58 -2.56 -16.17
CA ARG A 41 20.28 -2.26 -17.42
C ARG A 41 21.58 -1.47 -17.19
N LEU A 42 22.25 -1.72 -16.06
CA LEU A 42 23.57 -1.17 -15.79
C LEU A 42 24.55 -1.63 -16.88
N ASP A 43 25.09 -0.68 -17.62
CA ASP A 43 26.12 -0.89 -18.63
C ASP A 43 27.48 -0.56 -18.00
N ALA A 44 28.13 -1.59 -17.44
CA ALA A 44 29.43 -1.47 -16.78
C ALA A 44 30.39 -2.54 -17.32
N PRO A 45 31.71 -2.27 -17.32
CA PRO A 45 32.73 -3.26 -17.65
C PRO A 45 32.66 -4.53 -16.79
N GLU A 46 33.10 -5.67 -17.34
CA GLU A 46 33.05 -6.97 -16.66
C GLU A 46 33.78 -6.97 -15.30
N ASP A 47 34.97 -6.37 -15.22
CA ASP A 47 35.76 -6.26 -14.00
C ASP A 47 35.06 -5.44 -12.89
N VAL A 48 34.34 -4.39 -13.29
CA VAL A 48 33.51 -3.59 -12.36
C VAL A 48 32.31 -4.40 -11.88
N LEU A 49 31.66 -5.17 -12.76
CA LEU A 49 30.54 -6.03 -12.37
C LEU A 49 30.99 -7.12 -11.38
N GLU A 50 32.14 -7.74 -11.60
CA GLU A 50 32.73 -8.72 -10.67
C GLU A 50 32.99 -8.12 -9.28
N GLU A 51 33.55 -6.91 -9.20
CA GLU A 51 33.77 -6.22 -7.93
C GLU A 51 32.45 -5.95 -7.19
N LEU A 52 31.43 -5.43 -7.90
CA LEU A 52 30.12 -5.13 -7.32
C LEU A 52 29.42 -6.39 -6.79
N VAL A 53 29.49 -7.51 -7.53
CA VAL A 53 28.97 -8.81 -7.08
C VAL A 53 29.67 -9.22 -5.78
N GLY A 54 31.00 -9.13 -5.70
CA GLY A 54 31.74 -9.47 -4.48
C GLY A 54 31.35 -8.63 -3.26
N ARG A 55 31.08 -7.34 -3.47
CA ARG A 55 30.60 -6.43 -2.40
C ARG A 55 29.19 -6.79 -1.92
N VAL A 56 28.28 -7.13 -2.84
CA VAL A 56 26.93 -7.56 -2.49
C VAL A 56 26.95 -8.89 -1.75
N GLU A 57 27.75 -9.87 -2.19
CA GLU A 57 27.86 -11.16 -1.50
C GLU A 57 28.47 -11.01 -0.10
N THR A 58 29.44 -10.11 0.08
CA THR A 58 29.97 -9.76 1.41
C THR A 58 28.86 -9.22 2.32
N LEU A 59 28.07 -8.25 1.83
CA LEU A 59 26.94 -7.71 2.57
C LEU A 59 25.90 -8.78 2.91
N ARG A 60 25.59 -9.69 1.96
CA ARG A 60 24.66 -10.81 2.20
C ARG A 60 25.17 -11.75 3.30
N ALA A 61 26.47 -12.06 3.31
CA ALA A 61 27.08 -12.88 4.35
C ALA A 61 27.02 -12.21 5.73
N GLU A 62 27.27 -10.90 5.81
CA GLU A 62 27.11 -10.12 7.04
C GLU A 62 25.65 -10.16 7.55
N LEU A 63 24.67 -9.93 6.65
CA LEU A 63 23.25 -9.97 6.99
C LEU A 63 22.80 -11.36 7.47
N ALA A 64 23.35 -12.44 6.91
CA ALA A 64 23.06 -13.81 7.33
C ALA A 64 23.49 -14.12 8.77
N GLY A 65 24.39 -13.30 9.35
CA GLY A 65 24.76 -13.38 10.77
C GLY A 65 23.68 -12.90 11.74
N TYR A 66 22.61 -12.27 11.25
CA TYR A 66 21.53 -11.72 12.06
C TYR A 66 20.21 -12.50 11.87
N GLY A 67 19.45 -12.65 12.96
CA GLY A 67 18.11 -13.23 12.92
C GLY A 67 17.03 -12.24 12.46
N GLN A 68 15.83 -12.77 12.20
CA GLN A 68 14.63 -11.97 11.96
C GLN A 68 13.80 -11.87 13.24
N ARG A 69 13.09 -10.75 13.42
CA ARG A 69 12.11 -10.63 14.51
C ARG A 69 10.90 -11.52 14.21
N ASP A 70 10.36 -12.14 15.25
CA ASP A 70 9.20 -13.03 15.11
C ASP A 70 7.93 -12.23 14.86
N TYR A 71 7.45 -12.29 13.62
CA TYR A 71 6.20 -11.70 13.18
C TYR A 71 4.99 -12.24 13.95
N GLY A 72 4.96 -13.54 14.27
CA GLY A 72 3.84 -14.17 14.96
C GLY A 72 3.68 -13.62 16.39
N SER A 73 4.78 -13.46 17.11
CA SER A 73 4.78 -12.85 18.44
C SER A 73 4.37 -11.37 18.39
N ALA A 74 4.84 -10.60 17.40
CA ALA A 74 4.46 -9.20 17.23
C ALA A 74 2.96 -9.06 16.97
N LEU A 75 2.42 -9.85 16.04
CA LEU A 75 1.00 -9.88 15.73
C LEU A 75 0.16 -10.31 16.94
N THR A 76 0.61 -11.31 17.69
CA THR A 76 -0.08 -11.76 18.91
C THR A 76 -0.20 -10.63 19.95
N ARG A 77 0.87 -9.86 20.17
CA ARG A 77 0.83 -8.69 21.06
C ARG A 77 -0.13 -7.62 20.55
N LEU A 78 -0.11 -7.33 19.26
CA LEU A 78 -1.02 -6.36 18.62
C LEU A 78 -2.48 -6.79 18.72
N LEU A 79 -2.81 -8.05 18.49
CA LEU A 79 -4.17 -8.57 18.67
C LEU A 79 -4.60 -8.58 20.14
N GLY A 80 -3.65 -8.66 21.08
CA GLY A 80 -3.91 -8.54 22.51
C GLY A 80 -3.96 -7.11 23.04
N GLY A 81 -3.76 -6.08 22.20
CA GLY A 81 -3.71 -4.68 22.62
C GLY A 81 -2.47 -4.33 23.46
N GLN A 82 -1.40 -5.12 23.32
CA GLN A 82 -0.14 -4.99 24.06
C GLN A 82 1.03 -4.68 23.13
N GLY A 83 0.77 -4.29 21.88
CA GLY A 83 1.81 -4.03 20.90
C GLY A 83 2.63 -2.79 21.24
N SER A 84 3.91 -2.86 20.95
CA SER A 84 4.83 -1.73 21.02
C SER A 84 4.86 -0.95 19.70
N VAL A 85 5.45 0.26 19.72
CA VAL A 85 5.74 1.02 18.48
C VAL A 85 6.53 0.18 17.48
N ASP A 86 7.54 -0.58 17.96
CA ASP A 86 8.35 -1.43 17.09
C ASP A 86 7.54 -2.56 16.47
N ASP A 87 6.56 -3.12 17.19
CA ASP A 87 5.67 -4.15 16.64
C ASP A 87 4.79 -3.58 15.51
N VAL A 88 4.31 -2.34 15.67
CA VAL A 88 3.58 -1.65 14.59
C VAL A 88 4.50 -1.40 13.40
N THR A 89 5.70 -0.85 13.62
CA THR A 89 6.62 -0.56 12.51
C THR A 89 7.13 -1.82 11.81
N ASP A 90 7.36 -2.92 12.54
CA ASP A 90 7.77 -4.19 11.90
C ASP A 90 6.63 -4.79 11.04
N LEU A 91 5.36 -4.55 11.39
CA LEU A 91 4.22 -5.00 10.59
C LEU A 91 4.09 -4.20 9.28
N VAL A 92 4.25 -2.89 9.36
CA VAL A 92 3.92 -1.96 8.26
C VAL A 92 5.13 -1.58 7.40
N ASP A 93 6.32 -1.42 7.97
CA ASP A 93 7.48 -0.89 7.22
C ASP A 93 8.10 -1.92 6.28
N PHE A 94 7.82 -3.21 6.47
CA PHE A 94 8.33 -4.30 5.61
C PHE A 94 7.25 -4.85 4.66
N GLU A 95 6.07 -4.26 4.65
CA GLU A 95 5.01 -4.56 3.70
C GLU A 95 5.47 -4.23 2.27
N ILE A 96 5.01 -4.99 1.26
CA ILE A 96 5.57 -4.99 -0.10
C ILE A 96 5.26 -3.71 -0.90
N LEU A 97 4.32 -2.88 -0.44
CA LEU A 97 3.84 -1.73 -1.21
C LEU A 97 4.13 -0.37 -0.58
N SER A 98 3.70 -0.21 0.67
CA SER A 98 3.78 1.04 1.42
C SER A 98 4.86 0.98 2.49
N GLY A 99 5.52 -0.18 2.63
CA GLY A 99 6.54 -0.41 3.63
C GLY A 99 7.79 0.42 3.35
N LYS A 100 8.04 1.40 4.22
CA LYS A 100 9.15 2.36 4.10
C LYS A 100 10.54 1.74 4.26
N ALA A 101 10.63 0.48 4.70
CA ALA A 101 11.87 -0.28 4.83
C ALA A 101 11.98 -1.45 3.83
N SER A 102 10.95 -1.68 3.02
CA SER A 102 10.99 -2.69 1.96
C SER A 102 11.59 -2.10 0.68
N PRO A 103 12.64 -2.72 0.10
CA PRO A 103 13.22 -2.26 -1.16
C PRO A 103 12.35 -2.53 -2.39
N LEU A 104 11.27 -3.31 -2.23
CA LEU A 104 10.31 -3.61 -3.29
C LEU A 104 9.12 -2.64 -3.31
N SER A 105 8.97 -1.83 -2.26
CA SER A 105 7.87 -0.89 -2.13
C SER A 105 8.01 0.26 -3.12
N PRO A 106 7.06 0.44 -4.05
CA PRO A 106 6.96 1.70 -4.78
C PRO A 106 6.77 2.85 -3.79
N PRO A 107 7.16 4.08 -4.14
CA PRO A 107 6.99 5.25 -3.28
C PRO A 107 5.52 5.71 -3.27
N LEU A 108 4.61 4.82 -2.86
CA LEU A 108 3.18 5.08 -2.75
C LEU A 108 2.88 5.68 -1.37
N GLU A 109 2.47 6.94 -1.37
CA GLU A 109 1.96 7.62 -0.19
C GLU A 109 0.44 7.65 -0.25
N LEU A 110 -0.22 7.32 0.87
CA LEU A 110 -1.69 7.26 0.98
C LEU A 110 -2.16 8.12 2.15
N TRP A 111 -3.29 8.81 1.98
CA TRP A 111 -3.93 9.58 3.04
C TRP A 111 -5.45 9.64 2.86
N LEU A 112 -6.15 9.94 3.94
CA LEU A 112 -7.59 10.25 3.90
C LEU A 112 -7.79 11.72 3.57
N ASP A 113 -8.70 12.02 2.65
CA ASP A 113 -9.07 13.37 2.25
C ASP A 113 -10.60 13.47 2.18
N GLY A 114 -11.20 13.91 3.29
CA GLY A 114 -12.66 13.96 3.45
C GLY A 114 -13.31 12.58 3.27
N ASP A 115 -14.09 12.43 2.19
CA ASP A 115 -14.84 11.22 1.84
C ASP A 115 -14.11 10.30 0.83
N ARG A 116 -12.80 10.51 0.69
CA ARG A 116 -11.91 9.82 -0.26
C ARG A 116 -10.64 9.34 0.40
N VAL A 117 -10.07 8.31 -0.20
CA VAL A 117 -8.66 7.97 -0.03
C VAL A 117 -7.91 8.55 -1.21
N ARG A 118 -6.80 9.23 -0.95
CA ARG A 118 -5.92 9.77 -1.97
C ARG A 118 -4.57 9.08 -1.88
N GLY A 119 -3.88 9.02 -3.02
CA GLY A 119 -2.51 8.55 -3.04
C GLY A 119 -1.68 9.23 -4.13
N LYS A 120 -0.37 9.17 -3.95
CA LYS A 120 0.62 9.65 -4.92
C LYS A 120 1.77 8.67 -5.01
N ALA A 121 2.28 8.48 -6.22
CA ALA A 121 3.51 7.73 -6.43
C ALA A 121 4.30 8.29 -7.61
N HIS A 122 5.61 8.04 -7.59
CA HIS A 122 6.53 8.33 -8.69
C HIS A 122 7.31 7.06 -9.04
N PHE A 123 6.85 6.33 -10.07
CA PHE A 123 7.41 5.02 -10.41
C PHE A 123 8.67 5.14 -11.25
N GLY A 124 9.78 4.59 -10.75
CA GLY A 124 11.04 4.44 -11.48
C GLY A 124 11.04 3.32 -12.53
N LEU A 125 12.23 2.99 -13.02
CA LEU A 125 12.41 1.97 -14.05
C LEU A 125 12.19 0.56 -13.51
N ALA A 126 12.37 0.35 -12.20
CA ALA A 126 12.11 -0.94 -11.54
C ALA A 126 10.67 -1.42 -11.66
N TYR A 127 9.74 -0.49 -11.89
CA TYR A 127 8.32 -0.78 -12.01
C TYR A 127 7.84 -0.80 -13.46
N GLN A 128 8.76 -0.73 -14.42
CA GLN A 128 8.44 -0.75 -15.84
C GLN A 128 7.93 -2.13 -16.27
N GLY A 129 6.82 -2.15 -17.02
CA GLY A 129 6.37 -3.34 -17.75
C GLY A 129 6.61 -3.15 -19.24
N PRO A 130 5.63 -2.60 -19.99
CA PRO A 130 5.87 -2.16 -21.35
C PRO A 130 6.89 -1.01 -21.41
N PRO A 131 7.57 -0.80 -22.55
CA PRO A 131 8.48 0.32 -22.74
C PRO A 131 7.83 1.66 -22.36
N GLY A 132 8.46 2.38 -21.43
CA GLY A 132 8.02 3.68 -20.94
C GLY A 132 6.73 3.68 -20.11
N ARG A 133 6.24 2.51 -19.67
CA ARG A 133 4.97 2.39 -18.91
C ARG A 133 5.14 1.57 -17.63
N VAL A 134 4.42 1.96 -16.58
CA VAL A 134 4.32 1.19 -15.34
C VAL A 134 3.66 -0.14 -15.66
N HIS A 135 4.17 -1.22 -15.09
CA HIS A 135 3.59 -2.55 -15.25
C HIS A 135 2.17 -2.58 -14.69
N GLY A 136 1.21 -3.15 -15.43
CA GLY A 136 -0.19 -3.22 -14.99
C GLY A 136 -0.34 -3.88 -13.61
N GLY A 137 0.40 -4.97 -13.37
CA GLY A 137 0.45 -5.62 -12.06
C GLY A 137 0.91 -4.73 -10.90
N VAL A 138 1.80 -3.75 -11.14
CA VAL A 138 2.21 -2.79 -10.09
C VAL A 138 1.07 -1.82 -9.79
N LEU A 139 0.35 -1.36 -10.82
CA LEU A 139 -0.83 -0.51 -10.65
C LEU A 139 -1.96 -1.26 -9.95
N ALA A 140 -2.16 -2.55 -10.27
CA ALA A 140 -3.14 -3.40 -9.60
C ALA A 140 -2.83 -3.55 -8.12
N LEU A 141 -1.56 -3.82 -7.80
CA LEU A 141 -1.07 -3.94 -6.44
C LEU A 141 -1.26 -2.60 -5.67
N ALA A 142 -0.90 -1.46 -6.26
CA ALA A 142 -1.12 -0.14 -5.67
C ALA A 142 -2.62 0.18 -5.44
N LEU A 143 -3.49 -0.21 -6.39
CA LEU A 143 -4.94 -0.02 -6.30
C LEU A 143 -5.58 -0.87 -5.19
N ASP A 144 -5.12 -2.11 -4.99
CA ASP A 144 -5.57 -2.95 -3.88
C ASP A 144 -5.30 -2.26 -2.53
N MET A 145 -4.09 -1.73 -2.32
CA MET A 145 -3.72 -1.04 -1.08
C MET A 145 -4.46 0.30 -0.90
N LEU A 146 -4.55 1.11 -1.95
CA LEU A 146 -5.32 2.36 -1.95
C LEU A 146 -6.77 2.12 -1.56
N MET A 147 -7.42 1.12 -2.15
CA MET A 147 -8.81 0.82 -1.86
C MET A 147 -8.97 0.11 -0.51
N ALA A 148 -8.01 -0.71 -0.08
CA ALA A 148 -8.01 -1.30 1.27
C ALA A 148 -7.93 -0.24 2.37
N LYS A 149 -7.27 0.90 2.13
CA LYS A 149 -7.25 2.05 3.05
C LYS A 149 -8.64 2.66 3.29
N SER A 150 -9.64 2.41 2.43
CA SER A 150 -11.03 2.80 2.71
C SER A 150 -11.63 2.08 3.92
N GLN A 151 -11.01 0.97 4.35
CA GLN A 151 -11.39 0.28 5.58
C GLN A 151 -11.11 1.11 6.84
N ASP A 152 -10.32 2.18 6.74
CA ASP A 152 -10.12 3.10 7.86
C ASP A 152 -11.37 3.91 8.20
N PHE A 153 -12.36 3.99 7.30
CA PHE A 153 -13.66 4.60 7.55
C PHE A 153 -14.61 3.73 8.38
N VAL A 154 -14.33 2.43 8.51
CA VAL A 154 -15.24 1.43 9.11
C VAL A 154 -14.64 0.71 10.31
N GLU A 155 -15.49 0.18 11.18
CA GLU A 155 -15.08 -0.43 12.46
C GLU A 155 -14.36 -1.78 12.30
N GLN A 156 -14.61 -2.49 11.19
CA GLN A 156 -14.08 -3.82 10.94
C GLN A 156 -13.07 -3.80 9.79
N ILE A 157 -12.15 -4.75 9.80
CA ILE A 157 -11.26 -5.04 8.68
C ILE A 157 -11.74 -6.34 8.03
N GLY A 158 -11.63 -6.41 6.71
CA GLY A 158 -11.90 -7.55 5.88
C GLY A 158 -10.82 -7.76 4.84
N MET A 159 -10.91 -8.91 4.19
CA MET A 159 -9.95 -9.36 3.19
C MET A 159 -10.45 -9.01 1.79
N THR A 160 -9.54 -8.75 0.86
CA THR A 160 -9.88 -8.58 -0.56
C THR A 160 -10.64 -9.82 -1.04
N GLY A 161 -11.88 -9.63 -1.47
CA GLY A 161 -12.73 -10.68 -2.05
C GLY A 161 -12.69 -10.64 -3.58
N THR A 162 -12.72 -9.45 -4.17
CA THR A 162 -12.66 -9.29 -5.64
C THR A 162 -11.99 -7.96 -5.98
N LEU A 163 -11.22 -7.96 -7.07
CA LEU A 163 -10.57 -6.78 -7.63
C LEU A 163 -10.76 -6.80 -9.15
N ASN A 164 -11.57 -5.87 -9.67
CA ASN A 164 -11.84 -5.70 -11.10
C ASN A 164 -11.12 -4.46 -11.60
N ILE A 165 -10.21 -4.61 -12.56
CA ILE A 165 -9.35 -3.51 -13.03
C ILE A 165 -9.47 -3.35 -14.53
N ARG A 166 -9.66 -2.10 -14.96
CA ARG A 166 -9.71 -1.68 -16.36
C ARG A 166 -8.58 -0.71 -16.66
N TYR A 167 -7.66 -1.10 -17.54
CA TYR A 167 -6.59 -0.24 -18.04
C TYR A 167 -7.10 0.55 -19.25
N LEU A 168 -7.27 1.85 -19.08
CA LEU A 168 -7.86 2.76 -20.08
C LEU A 168 -6.78 3.39 -20.97
N ALA A 169 -5.63 3.70 -20.39
CA ALA A 169 -4.46 4.24 -21.07
C ALA A 169 -3.18 3.78 -20.36
N GLY A 170 -2.03 3.88 -21.04
CA GLY A 170 -0.75 3.53 -20.43
C GLY A 170 -0.31 4.56 -19.39
N THR A 171 -0.09 4.15 -18.15
CA THR A 171 0.54 4.99 -17.12
C THR A 171 2.04 5.10 -17.37
N PRO A 172 2.60 6.31 -17.64
CA PRO A 172 4.03 6.48 -17.84
C PRO A 172 4.83 6.28 -16.54
N ILE A 173 6.04 5.74 -16.66
CA ILE A 173 7.06 5.81 -15.60
C ILE A 173 7.65 7.21 -15.51
N GLN A 174 8.34 7.53 -14.41
CA GLN A 174 9.04 8.80 -14.18
C GLN A 174 8.13 10.05 -14.28
N HIS A 175 6.85 9.87 -13.95
CA HIS A 175 5.85 10.92 -13.88
C HIS A 175 5.12 10.79 -12.55
N ASP A 176 4.58 11.90 -12.07
CA ASP A 176 3.70 11.89 -10.90
C ASP A 176 2.39 11.19 -11.27
N VAL A 177 2.03 10.19 -10.45
CA VAL A 177 0.83 9.39 -10.60
C VAL A 177 -0.07 9.64 -9.40
N ASP A 178 -1.27 10.15 -9.66
CA ASP A 178 -2.28 10.39 -8.66
C ASP A 178 -3.24 9.20 -8.57
N PHE A 179 -3.59 8.85 -7.35
CA PHE A 179 -4.52 7.78 -7.01
C PHE A 179 -5.69 8.36 -6.23
N GLU A 180 -6.88 7.83 -6.47
CA GLU A 180 -8.07 8.12 -5.69
C GLU A 180 -8.89 6.87 -5.50
N ALA A 181 -9.42 6.67 -4.29
CA ALA A 181 -10.46 5.71 -4.04
C ALA A 181 -11.61 6.32 -3.22
N LYS A 182 -12.80 5.74 -3.38
CA LYS A 182 -13.99 6.17 -2.65
C LYS A 182 -14.80 4.95 -2.23
N LEU A 183 -15.25 4.96 -0.98
CA LEU A 183 -16.23 3.99 -0.48
C LEU A 183 -17.57 4.23 -1.19
N VAL A 184 -18.04 3.23 -1.92
CA VAL A 184 -19.28 3.35 -2.70
C VAL A 184 -20.46 2.77 -1.94
N ARG A 185 -20.29 1.59 -1.34
CA ARG A 185 -21.40 0.85 -0.72
C ARG A 185 -20.94 -0.01 0.44
N LEU A 186 -21.76 -0.09 1.48
CA LEU A 186 -21.63 -1.06 2.57
C LEU A 186 -22.86 -1.97 2.55
N GLU A 187 -22.65 -3.25 2.26
CA GLU A 187 -23.72 -4.25 2.20
C GLU A 187 -23.39 -5.43 3.10
N ARG A 188 -23.94 -5.44 4.32
CA ARG A 188 -23.68 -6.47 5.32
C ARG A 188 -22.17 -6.61 5.54
N ARG A 189 -21.58 -7.77 5.22
CA ARG A 189 -20.14 -8.04 5.35
C ARG A 189 -19.30 -7.59 4.16
N LYS A 190 -19.88 -6.88 3.19
CA LYS A 190 -19.20 -6.41 1.97
C LYS A 190 -18.95 -4.91 2.02
N LEU A 191 -17.72 -4.50 1.77
CA LEU A 191 -17.35 -3.12 1.50
C LEU A 191 -17.00 -3.03 0.02
N VAL A 192 -17.69 -2.15 -0.72
CA VAL A 192 -17.47 -1.93 -2.15
C VAL A 192 -16.81 -0.56 -2.34
N CYS A 193 -15.69 -0.54 -3.04
CA CYS A 193 -14.88 0.64 -3.27
C CYS A 193 -14.58 0.80 -4.76
N GLU A 194 -14.55 2.03 -5.24
CA GLU A 194 -14.04 2.37 -6.57
C GLU A 194 -12.67 3.04 -6.44
N GLY A 195 -11.75 2.70 -7.34
CA GLY A 195 -10.41 3.26 -7.43
C GLY A 195 -10.11 3.81 -8.82
N ALA A 196 -9.25 4.81 -8.91
CA ALA A 196 -8.81 5.41 -10.15
C ALA A 196 -7.35 5.85 -10.09
N VAL A 197 -6.68 5.78 -11.24
CA VAL A 197 -5.31 6.27 -11.45
C VAL A 197 -5.31 7.34 -12.51
N TRP A 198 -4.62 8.45 -12.22
CA TRP A 198 -4.56 9.63 -13.07
C TRP A 198 -3.12 10.06 -13.29
N VAL A 199 -2.84 10.53 -14.49
CA VAL A 199 -1.59 11.21 -14.84
C VAL A 199 -1.93 12.44 -15.66
N ASN A 200 -1.47 13.61 -15.22
CA ASN A 200 -1.72 14.89 -15.90
C ASN A 200 -3.20 15.13 -16.25
N GLY A 201 -4.11 14.75 -15.33
CA GLY A 201 -5.55 14.90 -15.53
C GLY A 201 -6.20 13.89 -16.47
N VAL A 202 -5.45 12.89 -16.98
CA VAL A 202 -6.00 11.78 -17.78
C VAL A 202 -6.10 10.52 -16.92
N GLN A 203 -7.29 9.91 -16.89
CA GLN A 203 -7.48 8.64 -16.20
C GLN A 203 -6.84 7.50 -16.99
N THR A 204 -5.89 6.81 -16.39
CA THR A 204 -5.21 5.68 -17.02
C THR A 204 -5.76 4.33 -16.57
N VAL A 205 -6.30 4.25 -15.35
CA VAL A 205 -6.89 3.03 -14.80
C VAL A 205 -8.16 3.33 -14.02
N ALA A 206 -9.15 2.45 -14.12
CA ALA A 206 -10.33 2.40 -13.27
C ALA A 206 -10.41 1.04 -12.59
N ALA A 207 -10.86 0.99 -11.35
CA ALA A 207 -11.01 -0.25 -10.61
C ALA A 207 -12.25 -0.25 -9.71
N GLU A 208 -12.79 -1.44 -9.47
CA GLU A 208 -13.76 -1.73 -8.43
C GLU A 208 -13.19 -2.85 -7.56
N GLY A 209 -13.34 -2.73 -6.25
CA GLY A 209 -12.92 -3.75 -5.30
C GLY A 209 -14.00 -4.05 -4.27
N VAL A 210 -14.01 -5.30 -3.80
CA VAL A 210 -14.88 -5.76 -2.72
C VAL A 210 -14.03 -6.35 -1.61
N TRP A 211 -14.20 -5.85 -0.38
CA TRP A 211 -13.61 -6.41 0.83
C TRP A 211 -14.68 -7.12 1.66
N ILE A 212 -14.31 -8.28 2.22
CA ILE A 212 -15.23 -9.15 2.97
C ILE A 212 -14.78 -9.24 4.42
N SER A 213 -15.63 -8.77 5.34
CA SER A 213 -15.36 -8.89 6.78
C SER A 213 -15.57 -10.31 7.29
N ALA A 214 -14.60 -10.81 8.06
CA ALA A 214 -14.72 -12.07 8.80
C ALA A 214 -15.50 -11.92 10.12
N HIS A 215 -15.73 -10.69 10.60
CA HIS A 215 -16.20 -10.40 11.96
C HIS A 215 -17.60 -9.76 12.02
N GLY A 216 -18.37 -9.87 10.94
CA GLY A 216 -19.76 -9.40 10.88
C GLY A 216 -19.95 -8.29 9.86
N ASP A 217 -21.01 -7.51 10.04
CA ASP A 217 -21.37 -6.46 9.10
C ASP A 217 -20.47 -5.23 9.26
N TYR A 218 -20.15 -4.57 8.15
CA TYR A 218 -19.45 -3.30 8.18
C TYR A 218 -20.35 -2.19 8.73
N ARG A 219 -19.73 -1.31 9.50
CA ARG A 219 -20.33 -0.08 10.03
C ARG A 219 -19.30 1.02 9.95
N LEU A 220 -19.73 2.23 9.60
CA LEU A 220 -18.88 3.41 9.65
C LEU A 220 -18.47 3.67 11.10
N LYS A 221 -17.21 4.09 11.30
CA LYS A 221 -16.81 4.63 12.60
C LYS A 221 -17.58 5.92 12.86
N THR A 222 -17.72 6.26 14.14
CA THR A 222 -18.53 7.41 14.59
C THR A 222 -18.09 8.72 13.91
N GLU A 223 -16.78 8.93 13.76
CA GLU A 223 -16.22 10.12 13.12
C GLU A 223 -16.49 10.24 11.60
N TYR A 224 -16.95 9.16 10.96
CA TYR A 224 -17.23 9.10 9.51
C TYR A 224 -18.71 8.88 9.20
N GLN A 225 -19.62 9.03 10.17
CA GLN A 225 -21.07 8.90 9.95
C GLN A 225 -21.61 9.92 8.92
N ASN A 226 -20.95 11.07 8.78
CA ASN A 226 -21.27 12.06 7.75
C ASN A 226 -21.14 11.52 6.31
N LEU A 227 -20.40 10.42 6.09
CA LEU A 227 -20.22 9.80 4.79
C LEU A 227 -21.46 9.05 4.29
N GLU A 228 -22.44 8.75 5.15
CA GLU A 228 -23.64 8.00 4.77
C GLU A 228 -24.37 8.62 3.56
N ASN A 229 -24.52 9.95 3.55
CA ASN A 229 -25.20 10.64 2.46
C ASN A 229 -24.42 10.55 1.13
N ALA A 230 -23.09 10.63 1.20
CA ALA A 230 -22.22 10.49 0.04
C ALA A 230 -22.29 9.07 -0.54
N ILE A 231 -22.26 8.06 0.33
CA ILE A 231 -22.42 6.63 -0.03
C ILE A 231 -23.77 6.42 -0.71
N ARG A 232 -24.88 6.81 -0.08
CA ARG A 232 -26.24 6.66 -0.66
C ARG A 232 -26.38 7.33 -2.03
N THR A 233 -25.76 8.50 -2.21
CA THR A 233 -25.77 9.21 -3.50
C THR A 233 -25.00 8.43 -4.57
N ARG A 234 -23.85 7.83 -4.21
CA ARG A 234 -23.02 7.03 -5.13
C ARG A 234 -23.70 5.72 -5.50
N GLU A 235 -24.37 5.07 -4.55
CA GLU A 235 -25.15 3.85 -4.77
C GLU A 235 -26.24 4.07 -5.83
N ALA A 236 -27.02 5.15 -5.70
CA ALA A 236 -28.08 5.47 -6.65
C ALA A 236 -27.55 5.66 -8.09
N VAL A 237 -26.39 6.31 -8.24
CA VAL A 237 -25.75 6.50 -9.57
C VAL A 237 -25.21 5.19 -10.14
N GLN A 238 -24.81 4.24 -9.29
CA GLN A 238 -24.31 2.95 -9.74
C GLN A 238 -25.45 2.07 -10.26
N ASP A 239 -26.59 2.04 -9.56
CA ASP A 239 -27.77 1.28 -9.97
C ASP A 239 -28.27 1.73 -11.36
N GLU A 240 -28.29 3.05 -11.62
CA GLU A 240 -28.63 3.61 -12.93
C GLU A 240 -27.69 3.20 -14.08
N ARG A 241 -26.43 2.86 -13.77
CA ARG A 241 -25.44 2.41 -14.78
C ARG A 241 -25.54 0.92 -15.10
N THR A 242 -26.09 0.12 -14.19
CA THR A 242 -26.29 -1.33 -14.37
C THR A 242 -27.59 -1.67 -15.09
N ASP A 243 -28.54 -0.73 -15.17
CA ASP A 243 -29.83 -0.90 -15.84
C ASP A 243 -29.84 -0.51 -17.35
N VAL A 244 -28.66 -0.30 -17.96
CA VAL A 244 -28.47 0.04 -19.38
C VAL A 244 -27.71 -1.04 -20.14
#